data_AF-A0A960DTJ2-F1
#
_entry.id   AF-A0A960DTJ2-F1
#
_cell.length_a   1.000
_cell.length_b   1.000
_cell.length_c   1.000
_cell.angle_alpha   90.00
_cell.angle_beta   90.00
_cell.angle_gamma   90.00
#
_symmetry.space_group_name_H-M   'P 1'
#
loop_
_entity.id
_entity.type
_entity.pdbx_description
1 polymer ?
#
loop_
_entity_poly.entity_id
_entity_poly.type
_entity_poly.pdbx_seq_one_letter_code
_entity_poly.pdbx_strand_id
1 'polypeptide(L)'
;MKELNVTLKVWRQDGPSAPGHFDTIAAPGINDEMSFLEMLDQVNERLINEGKEAIVFDHDCREGICGTCSLMIDGQAHGPQKGTATCQLHMRKFADGDTITIEPWRATSFPVVKDLMVDR
;
A
#
# COMPACT_ATOMS: atom_id res chain seq x y z
N MET A 1 -16.84 1.44 14.70
CA MET A 1 -15.43 1.10 14.49
C MET A 1 -15.33 -0.40 14.51
N LYS A 2 -14.94 -0.96 13.38
CA LYS A 2 -14.75 -2.39 13.20
C LYS A 2 -13.26 -2.63 12.98
N GLU A 3 -12.73 -3.66 13.62
CA GLU A 3 -11.39 -4.15 13.31
C GLU A 3 -11.48 -5.17 12.17
N LEU A 4 -10.54 -5.06 11.23
CA LEU A 4 -10.39 -5.93 10.08
C LEU A 4 -9.06 -6.68 10.21
N ASN A 5 -9.08 -7.96 9.86
CA ASN A 5 -7.90 -8.78 9.68
C ASN A 5 -7.76 -9.06 8.19
N VAL A 6 -6.85 -8.35 7.53
CA VAL A 6 -6.61 -8.52 6.10
C VAL A 6 -5.25 -9.17 5.87
N THR A 7 -5.07 -9.70 4.67
CA THR A 7 -3.77 -10.19 4.19
C THR A 7 -3.30 -9.28 3.08
N LEU A 8 -2.09 -8.74 3.20
CA LEU A 8 -1.50 -7.93 2.14
C LEU A 8 -0.61 -8.80 1.27
N LYS A 9 -0.88 -8.82 -0.03
CA LYS A 9 0.01 -9.38 -1.04
C LYS A 9 0.76 -8.21 -1.70
N VAL A 10 1.93 -7.89 -1.19
CA VAL A 10 2.65 -6.64 -1.50
C VAL A 10 3.82 -6.92 -2.44
N TRP A 11 3.92 -6.15 -3.52
CA TRP A 11 5.10 -6.17 -4.38
C TRP A 11 6.33 -5.66 -3.63
N ARG A 12 7.39 -6.46 -3.62
CA ARG A 12 8.70 -6.13 -3.04
C ARG A 12 9.77 -6.18 -4.12
N GLN A 13 10.68 -5.22 -4.08
CA GLN A 13 11.76 -5.11 -5.05
C GLN A 13 12.89 -4.23 -4.48
N ASP A 14 14.08 -4.80 -4.27
CA ASP A 14 15.18 -4.11 -3.58
C ASP A 14 15.77 -2.91 -4.34
N GLY A 15 15.54 -2.82 -5.65
CA GLY A 15 16.05 -1.75 -6.49
C GLY A 15 15.56 -1.84 -7.95
N PRO A 16 15.85 -0.85 -8.80
CA PRO A 16 15.31 -0.78 -10.17
C PRO A 16 15.67 -1.97 -11.06
N SER A 17 16.81 -2.63 -10.79
CA SER A 17 17.31 -3.79 -11.54
C SER A 17 17.08 -5.13 -10.84
N ALA A 18 16.54 -5.14 -9.62
CA ALA A 18 16.24 -6.36 -8.89
C ALA A 18 14.96 -7.01 -9.42
N PRO A 19 14.87 -8.36 -9.47
CA PRO A 19 13.61 -9.02 -9.75
C PRO A 19 12.62 -8.75 -8.61
N GLY A 20 11.45 -8.23 -8.95
CA GLY A 20 10.40 -8.07 -7.96
C GLY A 20 9.63 -9.36 -7.70
N HIS A 21 9.04 -9.45 -6.51
CA HIS A 21 8.26 -10.59 -6.05
C HIS A 21 7.11 -10.10 -5.18
N PHE A 22 6.21 -11.01 -4.80
CA PHE A 22 5.15 -10.71 -3.85
C PHE A 22 5.46 -11.32 -2.49
N ASP A 23 5.45 -10.48 -1.47
CA ASP A 23 5.37 -10.91 -0.07
C ASP A 23 3.91 -11.04 0.35
N THR A 24 3.64 -11.98 1.27
CA THR A 24 2.35 -12.11 1.93
C THR A 24 2.50 -11.73 3.40
N ILE A 25 1.81 -10.66 3.81
CA ILE A 25 1.95 -10.06 5.14
C ILE A 25 0.56 -9.98 5.77
N ALA A 26 0.35 -10.68 6.89
CA ALA A 26 -0.89 -10.57 7.64
C ALA A 26 -1.00 -9.17 8.26
N ALA A 27 -2.13 -8.48 8.17
CA ALA A 27 -2.39 -7.19 8.82
C ALA A 27 -3.63 -7.33 9.72
N PRO A 28 -3.45 -7.85 10.95
CA PRO A 28 -4.53 -8.02 11.91
C PRO A 28 -4.86 -6.70 12.62
N GLY A 29 -6.10 -6.56 13.08
CA GLY A 29 -6.52 -5.44 13.93
C GLY A 29 -6.45 -4.06 13.25
N ILE A 30 -6.69 -4.00 11.94
CA ILE A 30 -6.74 -2.74 11.21
C ILE A 30 -8.09 -2.06 11.45
N ASN A 31 -8.07 -0.82 11.91
CA ASN A 31 -9.30 -0.05 12.10
C ASN A 31 -9.88 0.35 10.73
N ASP A 32 -11.17 0.11 10.51
CA ASP A 32 -11.86 0.44 9.26
C ASP A 32 -11.88 1.94 8.91
N GLU A 33 -11.71 2.81 9.90
CA GLU A 33 -11.60 4.27 9.71
C GLU A 33 -10.19 4.74 9.31
N MET A 34 -9.17 3.88 9.37
CA MET A 34 -7.84 4.23 8.85
C MET A 34 -7.90 4.43 7.34
N SER A 35 -7.12 5.39 6.86
CA SER A 35 -6.71 5.45 5.46
C SER A 35 -5.84 4.25 5.10
N PHE A 36 -5.72 3.99 3.81
CA PHE A 36 -4.90 2.91 3.28
C PHE A 36 -3.42 3.11 3.62
N LEU A 37 -2.95 4.37 3.65
CA LEU A 37 -1.57 4.66 4.03
C LEU A 37 -1.34 4.53 5.53
N GLU A 38 -2.30 4.91 6.38
CA GLU A 38 -2.18 4.65 7.83
C GLU A 38 -2.15 3.15 8.15
N MET A 39 -2.89 2.34 7.38
CA MET A 39 -2.79 0.88 7.47
C MET A 39 -1.38 0.38 7.10
N LEU A 40 -0.77 0.92 6.03
CA LEU A 40 0.61 0.59 5.67
C LEU A 40 1.62 1.07 6.72
N ASP A 41 1.41 2.25 7.32
CA ASP A 41 2.23 2.77 8.42
C ASP A 41 2.19 1.80 9.61
N GLN A 42 0.99 1.36 10.04
CA GLN A 42 0.83 0.40 11.13
C GLN A 42 1.51 -0.95 10.83
N VAL A 43 1.41 -1.43 9.58
CA VAL A 43 2.10 -2.65 9.15
C VAL A 43 3.62 -2.47 9.19
N ASN A 44 4.12 -1.32 8.72
CA ASN A 44 5.53 -0.98 8.74
C ASN A 44 6.09 -0.87 10.16
N GLU A 45 5.37 -0.24 11.09
CA GLU A 45 5.76 -0.18 12.50
C GLU A 45 5.96 -1.59 13.07
N ARG A 46 5.03 -2.51 12.79
CA ARG A 46 5.17 -3.90 13.23
C ARG A 46 6.35 -4.61 12.56
N LEU A 47 6.54 -4.46 11.25
CA LEU A 47 7.70 -5.05 10.55
C LEU A 47 9.02 -4.57 11.17
N ILE A 48 9.14 -3.27 11.43
CA ILE A 48 10.33 -2.67 12.05
C ILE A 48 10.56 -3.26 13.45
N ASN A 49 9.51 -3.37 14.27
CA ASN A 49 9.60 -3.97 15.61
C ASN A 49 10.01 -5.45 15.58
N GLU A 50 9.69 -6.17 14.49
CA GLU A 50 10.12 -7.55 14.24
C GLU A 50 11.54 -7.64 13.62
N GLY A 51 12.22 -6.51 13.40
CA GLY A 51 13.54 -6.45 12.76
C GLY A 51 13.51 -6.71 11.24
N LYS A 52 12.34 -6.55 10.61
CA LYS A 52 12.14 -6.71 9.15
C LYS A 52 12.17 -5.35 8.45
N GLU A 53 12.48 -5.36 7.16
CA GLU A 53 12.42 -4.15 6.35
C GLU A 53 10.98 -3.69 6.13
N ALA A 54 10.75 -2.40 6.36
CA ALA A 54 9.51 -1.72 6.02
C ALA A 54 9.26 -1.74 4.50
N ILE A 55 7.99 -1.71 4.12
CA ILE A 55 7.54 -1.53 2.74
C ILE A 55 7.78 -0.07 2.35
N VAL A 56 8.54 0.16 1.29
CA VAL A 56 8.79 1.51 0.78
C VAL A 56 7.66 1.96 -0.15
N PHE A 57 7.06 3.11 0.15
CA PHE A 57 6.04 3.76 -0.69
C PHE A 57 6.12 5.29 -0.54
N ASP A 58 5.77 6.01 -1.62
CA ASP A 58 5.78 7.46 -1.61
C ASP A 58 4.50 8.05 -1.01
N HIS A 59 4.67 9.11 -0.23
CA HIS A 59 3.59 9.96 0.24
C HIS A 59 4.12 11.35 0.58
N ASP A 60 3.24 12.35 0.54
CA ASP A 60 3.56 13.73 0.91
C ASP A 60 2.35 14.39 1.59
N CYS A 61 1.48 15.09 0.85
CA CYS A 61 0.40 15.89 1.44
C CYS A 61 -0.65 15.13 2.28
N ARG A 62 -0.84 13.82 2.07
CA ARG A 62 -1.92 12.99 2.65
C ARG A 62 -3.37 13.53 2.51
N GLU A 63 -3.58 14.51 1.64
CA GLU A 63 -4.87 15.20 1.43
C GLU A 63 -5.48 14.95 0.05
N GLY A 64 -4.85 14.08 -0.76
CA GLY A 64 -5.33 13.74 -2.11
C GLY A 64 -5.01 14.78 -3.19
N ILE A 65 -4.07 15.69 -2.95
CA ILE A 65 -3.79 16.83 -3.84
C ILE A 65 -2.49 16.64 -4.66
N CYS A 66 -1.40 16.18 -4.03
CA CYS A 66 -0.07 16.16 -4.67
C CYS A 66 0.14 15.10 -5.77
N GLY A 67 -0.64 14.02 -5.80
CA GLY A 67 -0.46 12.91 -6.74
C GLY A 67 0.67 11.91 -6.41
N THR A 68 1.35 12.06 -5.27
CA THR A 68 2.52 11.26 -4.89
C THR A 68 2.18 9.83 -4.42
N CYS A 69 1.00 9.60 -3.85
CA CYS A 69 0.64 8.31 -3.22
C CYS A 69 0.08 7.26 -4.19
N SER A 70 0.33 7.37 -5.50
CA SER A 70 -0.28 6.47 -6.49
C SER A 70 0.21 5.03 -6.35
N LEU A 71 -0.74 4.12 -6.16
CA LEU A 71 -0.55 2.67 -6.07
C LEU A 71 -1.59 1.97 -6.94
N MET A 72 -1.28 0.75 -7.36
CA MET A 72 -2.27 -0.19 -7.89
C MET A 72 -2.74 -1.08 -6.73
N ILE A 73 -4.04 -1.07 -6.45
CA ILE A 73 -4.65 -1.82 -5.34
C ILE A 73 -5.73 -2.72 -5.94
N ASP A 74 -5.56 -4.03 -5.79
CA ASP A 74 -6.37 -5.06 -6.45
C ASP A 74 -6.52 -4.83 -7.96
N GLY A 75 -5.41 -4.46 -8.60
CA GLY A 75 -5.34 -4.17 -10.04
C GLY A 75 -6.01 -2.84 -10.45
N GLN A 76 -6.51 -2.05 -9.51
CA GLN A 76 -7.15 -0.76 -9.77
C GLN A 76 -6.27 0.40 -9.28
N ALA A 77 -6.10 1.41 -10.13
CA ALA A 77 -5.43 2.65 -9.76
C ALA A 77 -6.15 3.31 -8.57
N HIS A 78 -5.44 3.51 -7.46
CA HIS A 78 -5.98 4.03 -6.19
C HIS A 78 -7.09 3.18 -5.55
N GLY A 79 -7.27 1.93 -5.98
CA GLY A 79 -8.20 0.99 -5.38
C GLY A 79 -9.67 1.16 -5.79
N PRO A 80 -10.60 0.55 -5.03
CA PRO A 80 -11.98 0.32 -5.48
C PRO A 80 -12.89 1.57 -5.42
N GLN A 81 -12.46 2.63 -4.75
CA GLN A 81 -13.26 3.84 -4.59
C GLN A 81 -12.95 4.85 -5.71
N LYS A 82 -13.92 5.09 -6.60
CA LYS A 82 -13.78 6.07 -7.68
C LYS A 82 -13.54 7.49 -7.16
N GLY A 83 -12.68 8.23 -7.84
CA GLY A 83 -12.41 9.64 -7.55
C GLY A 83 -11.74 9.86 -6.20
N THR A 84 -10.92 8.91 -5.75
CA THR A 84 -10.26 8.95 -4.45
C THR A 84 -8.79 8.64 -4.65
N ALA A 85 -7.91 9.43 -4.04
CA ALA A 85 -6.47 9.13 -3.99
C ALA A 85 -6.21 8.05 -2.94
N THR A 86 -5.11 7.30 -3.07
CA THR A 86 -4.73 6.24 -2.13
C THR A 86 -4.71 6.70 -0.67
N CYS A 87 -4.16 7.89 -0.40
CA CYS A 87 -4.12 8.47 0.95
C CYS A 87 -5.50 8.81 1.53
N GLN A 88 -6.54 8.85 0.71
CA GLN A 88 -7.93 9.08 1.14
C GLN A 88 -8.80 7.83 1.01
N LEU A 89 -8.27 6.74 0.46
CA LEU A 89 -8.96 5.45 0.44
C LEU A 89 -9.00 4.92 1.86
N HIS A 90 -10.18 4.63 2.40
CA HIS A 90 -10.32 4.12 3.76
C HIS A 90 -10.50 2.60 3.79
N MET A 91 -10.05 1.98 4.87
CA MET A 91 -10.10 0.53 5.04
C MET A 91 -11.52 -0.05 5.10
N ARG A 92 -12.53 0.75 5.46
CA ARG A 92 -13.97 0.40 5.36
C ARG A 92 -14.46 0.06 3.95
N LYS A 93 -13.62 0.22 2.91
CA LYS A 93 -13.89 -0.24 1.55
C LYS A 93 -13.53 -1.71 1.30
N PHE A 94 -12.87 -2.34 2.26
CA PHE A 94 -12.48 -3.76 2.24
C PHE A 94 -13.27 -4.53 3.29
N ALA A 95 -13.33 -5.85 3.13
CA ALA A 95 -13.96 -6.76 4.07
C ALA A 95 -12.94 -7.42 5.01
N ASP A 96 -13.43 -7.88 6.15
CA ASP A 96 -12.64 -8.68 7.08
C ASP A 96 -12.29 -10.03 6.44
N GLY A 97 -11.03 -10.45 6.53
CA GLY A 97 -10.50 -11.63 5.85
C GLY A 97 -10.04 -11.41 4.41
N ASP A 98 -10.17 -10.21 3.85
CA ASP A 98 -9.76 -9.93 2.47
C ASP A 98 -8.24 -10.11 2.28
N THR A 99 -7.87 -10.52 1.06
CA THR A 99 -6.49 -10.41 0.57
C THR A 99 -6.39 -9.24 -0.39
N ILE A 100 -5.62 -8.23 -0.02
CA ILE A 100 -5.43 -6.99 -0.78
C ILE A 100 -4.08 -7.08 -1.50
N THR A 101 -4.11 -7.04 -2.83
CA THR A 101 -2.89 -7.01 -3.65
C THR A 101 -2.46 -5.57 -3.86
N ILE A 102 -1.19 -5.27 -3.56
CA ILE A 102 -0.61 -3.93 -3.64
C ILE A 102 0.61 -3.97 -4.55
N GLU A 103 0.59 -3.14 -5.58
CA GLU A 103 1.66 -3.03 -6.55
C GLU A 103 2.09 -1.56 -6.74
N PRO A 104 3.33 -1.30 -7.17
CA PRO A 104 3.75 0.03 -7.58
C PRO A 104 2.86 0.54 -8.71
N TRP A 105 2.86 1.86 -8.91
CA TRP A 105 2.21 2.45 -10.06
C TRP A 105 2.73 1.83 -11.36
N ARG A 106 1.83 1.21 -12.14
CA ARG A 106 2.21 0.48 -13.37
C ARG A 106 2.11 1.41 -14.58
N ALA A 107 3.13 2.22 -14.80
CA ALA A 107 3.25 3.07 -15.98
C ALA A 107 4.71 3.18 -16.45
N THR A 108 4.95 3.08 -17.75
CA THR A 108 6.30 3.07 -18.33
C THR A 108 7.13 4.31 -17.97
N SER A 109 6.48 5.47 -17.82
CA SER A 109 7.14 6.72 -17.45
C SER A 109 7.53 6.81 -15.97
N PHE A 110 7.12 5.84 -15.14
CA PHE A 110 7.33 5.82 -13.69
C PHE A 110 7.98 4.49 -13.27
N PRO A 111 9.28 4.30 -13.56
CA PRO A 111 9.97 3.06 -13.22
C PRO A 111 10.05 2.86 -11.70
N VAL A 112 10.04 1.60 -11.26
CA VAL A 112 10.16 1.24 -9.83
C VAL A 112 11.55 1.59 -9.31
N VAL A 113 11.60 2.28 -8.16
CA VAL A 113 12.84 2.57 -7.45
C VAL A 113 13.09 1.52 -6.36
N LYS A 114 12.13 1.29 -5.47
CA LYS A 114 12.14 0.23 -4.45
C LYS A 114 10.70 -0.08 -4.02
N ASP A 115 10.35 -1.35 -3.90
CA ASP A 115 9.01 -1.83 -3.53
C ASP A 115 7.89 -1.12 -4.33
N LEU A 116 7.13 -0.23 -3.68
CA LEU A 116 5.99 0.49 -4.25
C LEU A 116 6.35 1.91 -4.73
N MET A 117 7.57 2.37 -4.43
CA MET A 117 8.09 3.68 -4.83
C MET A 117 8.51 3.67 -6.30
N VAL A 118 8.16 4.74 -7.01
CA VAL A 118 8.48 4.92 -8.43
C VAL A 118 9.15 6.27 -8.64
N ASP A 119 9.94 6.39 -9.70
CA ASP A 119 10.58 7.64 -10.09
C ASP A 119 9.55 8.57 -10.73
N ARG A 120 9.33 9.76 -10.14
CA ARG A 120 8.23 10.69 -10.47
C ARG A 120 8.73 12.02 -11.01
#